data_AF-A0A3A3G6Q1-F1
#
_entry.id   AF-A0A3A3G6Q1-F1
#
_cell.length_a   1.000
_cell.length_b   1.000
_cell.length_c   1.000
_cell.angle_alpha   90.00
_cell.angle_beta   90.00
_cell.angle_gamma   90.00
#
_symmetry.space_group_name_H-M   'P 1'
#
loop_
_entity.id
_entity.type
_entity.pdbx_description
1 polymer ?
#
loop_
_entity_poly.entity_id
_entity_poly.type
_entity_poly.pdbx_seq_one_letter_code
_entity_poly.pdbx_strand_id
1 'polypeptide(L)'
;MAVGVLASLPFAAIAQQTPQKPDPLAANAPVPASTYVSAFKNYQAAADEQATPDKAWRAANDEVAKLGGHAGHIKSDAPADHGKHH
;
A
#
# COMPACT_ATOMS: atom_id res chain seq x y z
N MET A 1 -16.60 60.96 26.38
CA MET A 1 -16.61 59.80 25.47
C MET A 1 -15.58 60.06 24.37
N ALA A 2 -14.31 59.79 24.66
CA ALA A 2 -13.53 58.61 24.20
C ALA A 2 -12.88 58.85 22.82
N VAL A 3 -11.62 59.31 22.84
CA VAL A 3 -10.74 59.40 21.66
C VAL A 3 -10.04 58.06 21.51
N GLY A 4 -10.40 57.29 20.49
CA GLY A 4 -9.78 56.00 20.19
C GLY A 4 -8.48 56.20 19.42
N VAL A 5 -7.34 55.98 20.09
CA VAL A 5 -6.03 55.89 19.42
C VAL A 5 -5.89 54.47 18.88
N LEU A 6 -5.99 54.32 17.56
CA LEU A 6 -5.69 53.08 16.86
C LEU A 6 -4.18 52.90 16.81
N ALA A 7 -3.63 52.04 17.67
CA ALA A 7 -2.22 51.66 17.63
C ALA A 7 -1.97 50.74 16.43
N SER A 8 -1.26 51.23 15.42
CA SER A 8 -0.75 50.43 14.31
C SER A 8 0.48 49.65 14.76
N LEU A 9 0.34 48.34 14.95
CA LEU A 9 1.46 47.43 15.19
C LEU A 9 2.21 47.17 13.87
N PRO A 10 3.55 47.26 13.84
CA PRO A 10 4.31 46.91 12.64
C PRO A 10 4.29 45.38 12.47
N PHE A 11 3.88 44.93 11.29
CA PHE A 11 3.96 43.54 10.89
C PHE A 11 5.44 43.21 10.60
N ALA A 12 6.16 42.68 11.58
CA ALA A 12 7.52 42.22 11.38
C ALA A 12 7.49 40.94 10.52
N ALA A 13 7.86 41.07 9.24
CA ALA A 13 8.04 39.93 8.35
C ALA A 13 9.30 39.15 8.77
N ILE A 14 9.11 38.06 9.51
CA ILE A 14 10.14 37.04 9.70
C ILE A 14 10.33 36.30 8.38
N ALA A 15 11.36 36.70 7.62
CA ALA A 15 11.82 35.93 6.47
C ALA A 15 12.33 34.58 6.98
N GLN A 16 11.56 33.50 6.74
CA GLN A 16 12.02 32.15 7.01
C GLN A 16 13.23 31.89 6.12
N GLN A 17 14.42 31.74 6.74
CA GLN A 17 15.61 31.32 6.03
C GLN A 17 15.32 29.92 5.46
N THR A 18 15.15 29.83 4.15
CA THR A 18 15.06 28.55 3.46
C THR A 18 16.38 27.82 3.72
N PRO A 19 16.37 26.64 4.36
CA PRO A 19 17.59 25.88 4.55
C PRO A 19 18.18 25.59 3.17
N GLN A 20 19.40 26.05 2.94
CA GLN A 20 20.08 25.86 1.67
C GLN A 20 20.28 24.37 1.45
N LYS A 21 19.69 23.85 0.36
CA LYS A 21 19.86 22.45 -0.02
C LYS A 21 21.34 22.20 -0.30
N PRO A 22 21.95 21.13 0.26
CA PRO A 22 23.34 20.79 -0.05
C PRO A 22 23.55 20.60 -1.56
N ASP A 23 24.67 21.09 -2.07
CA ASP A 23 25.08 20.89 -3.46
C ASP A 23 25.33 19.39 -3.72
N PRO A 24 24.61 18.74 -4.64
CA PRO A 24 24.80 17.33 -4.93
C PRO A 24 26.18 17.00 -5.53
N LEU A 25 26.90 17.99 -6.07
CA LEU A 25 28.25 17.81 -6.64
C LEU A 25 29.37 18.03 -5.61
N ALA A 26 29.06 18.56 -4.43
CA ALA A 26 30.04 18.76 -3.38
C ALA A 26 30.35 17.42 -2.70
N ALA A 27 31.56 16.88 -2.93
CA ALA A 27 31.99 15.59 -2.39
C ALA A 27 31.95 15.53 -0.85
N ASN A 28 32.10 16.67 -0.18
CA ASN A 28 32.07 16.79 1.29
C ASN A 28 30.70 17.29 1.80
N ALA A 29 29.65 17.22 0.99
CA ALA A 29 28.31 17.58 1.44
C ALA A 29 27.93 16.73 2.67
N PRO A 30 27.42 17.35 3.74
CA PRO A 30 27.02 16.63 4.94
C PRO A 30 25.88 15.66 4.59
N VAL A 31 26.09 14.37 4.85
CA VAL A 31 25.07 13.32 4.70
C VAL A 31 24.60 12.83 6.07
N PRO A 32 23.31 12.50 6.22
CA PRO A 32 22.84 11.80 7.41
C PRO A 32 23.53 10.45 7.55
N ALA A 33 23.88 10.07 8.78
CA ALA A 33 24.39 8.74 9.06
C ALA A 33 23.31 7.69 8.75
N SER A 34 23.71 6.57 8.14
CA SER A 34 22.82 5.44 7.94
C SER A 34 22.59 4.71 9.26
N THR A 35 21.32 4.49 9.61
CA THR A 35 20.93 3.67 10.77
C THR A 35 20.18 2.44 10.29
N TYR A 36 20.55 1.29 10.82
CA TYR A 36 19.78 0.07 10.63
C TYR A 36 18.42 0.20 11.32
N VAL A 37 17.36 -0.10 10.57
CA VAL A 37 16.00 -0.19 11.10
C VAL A 37 15.49 -1.59 10.81
N SER A 38 15.12 -2.33 11.86
CA SER A 38 14.56 -3.67 11.72
C SER A 38 13.26 -3.65 10.91
N ALA A 39 13.08 -4.65 10.05
CA ALA A 39 11.82 -4.89 9.34
C ALA A 39 10.63 -5.10 10.30
N PHE A 40 10.91 -5.49 11.55
CA PHE A 40 9.90 -5.70 12.58
C PHE A 40 9.70 -4.49 13.50
N LYS A 41 10.33 -3.33 13.24
CA LYS A 41 10.21 -2.14 14.11
C LYS A 41 8.76 -1.76 14.40
N ASN A 42 7.88 -1.94 13.42
CA ASN A 42 6.45 -1.65 13.51
C ASN A 42 5.60 -2.92 13.30
N TYR A 43 6.16 -4.10 13.54
CA TYR A 43 5.39 -5.32 13.43
C TYR A 43 4.31 -5.33 14.51
N GLN A 44 3.06 -5.42 14.08
CA GLN A 44 1.93 -5.65 14.94
C GLN A 44 1.53 -7.12 14.80
N ALA A 45 1.41 -7.82 15.92
CA ALA A 45 0.83 -9.15 15.90
C ALA A 45 -0.63 -9.04 15.39
N ALA A 46 -1.05 -10.01 14.58
CA ALA A 46 -2.44 -10.12 14.22
C ALA A 46 -3.26 -10.28 15.52
N ALA A 47 -4.37 -9.56 15.61
CA ALA A 47 -5.37 -9.88 16.63
C ALA A 47 -5.82 -11.34 16.43
N ASP A 48 -6.32 -11.98 17.48
CA ASP A 48 -7.03 -13.26 17.34
C ASP A 48 -8.29 -13.02 16.49
N GLU A 49 -8.11 -12.99 15.16
CA GLU A 49 -9.21 -12.93 14.21
C GLU A 49 -9.92 -14.27 14.24
N GLN A 50 -11.24 -14.23 14.41
CA GLN A 50 -12.11 -15.42 14.39
C GLN A 50 -11.86 -16.30 13.15
N ALA A 51 -11.42 -15.70 12.04
CA ALA A 51 -10.95 -16.37 10.84
C ALA A 51 -9.58 -15.84 10.45
N THR A 52 -8.59 -16.72 10.42
CA THR A 52 -7.27 -16.43 9.86
C THR A 52 -7.40 -16.07 8.36
N PRO A 53 -6.50 -15.24 7.80
CA PRO A 53 -6.59 -14.80 6.40
C PRO A 53 -6.74 -15.95 5.38
N ASP A 54 -6.12 -17.11 5.65
CA ASP A 54 -6.24 -18.28 4.79
C ASP A 54 -7.65 -18.89 4.82
N LYS A 55 -8.34 -18.87 5.97
CA LYS A 55 -9.73 -19.31 6.09
C LYS A 55 -10.67 -18.37 5.35
N ALA A 56 -10.45 -17.06 5.45
CA ALA A 56 -11.23 -16.06 4.73
C ALA A 56 -11.08 -16.24 3.20
N TRP A 57 -9.87 -16.48 2.73
CA TRP A 57 -9.59 -16.73 1.31
C TRP A 57 -10.27 -18.01 0.80
N ARG A 58 -10.17 -19.13 1.53
CA ARG A 58 -10.82 -20.38 1.13
C ARG A 58 -12.34 -20.22 1.06
N ALA A 59 -12.95 -19.60 2.06
CA ALA A 59 -14.39 -19.38 2.09
C ALA A 59 -14.87 -18.56 0.89
N ALA A 60 -14.14 -17.49 0.52
CA ALA A 60 -14.47 -16.70 -0.67
C ALA A 60 -14.41 -17.52 -1.96
N ASN A 61 -13.40 -18.39 -2.11
CA ASN A 61 -13.29 -19.24 -3.29
C ASN A 61 -14.36 -20.32 -3.34
N ASP A 62 -14.73 -20.89 -2.20
CA ASP A 62 -15.80 -21.88 -2.11
C ASP A 62 -17.15 -21.28 -2.52
N GLU A 63 -17.43 -20.03 -2.15
CA GLU A 63 -18.62 -19.30 -2.60
C GLU A 63 -18.62 -19.08 -4.12
N VAL A 64 -17.49 -18.67 -4.69
CA VAL A 64 -17.35 -18.52 -6.16
C VAL A 64 -17.49 -19.87 -6.87
N ALA A 65 -16.95 -20.95 -6.30
CA ALA A 65 -17.08 -22.30 -6.86
C ALA A 65 -18.54 -22.78 -6.89
N LYS A 66 -19.33 -22.48 -5.83
CA LYS A 66 -20.78 -22.77 -5.80
C LYS A 66 -21.53 -22.01 -6.89
N LEU A 67 -21.14 -20.76 -7.17
CA LEU A 67 -21.74 -19.94 -8.23
C LEU A 67 -21.32 -20.40 -9.64
N GLY A 68 -20.15 -21.05 -9.79
CA GLY A 68 -19.55 -21.46 -11.07
C GLY A 68 -19.89 -22.88 -11.56
N GLY A 69 -20.73 -23.63 -10.84
CA GLY A 69 -20.99 -25.06 -11.08
C GLY A 69 -21.67 -25.47 -12.39
N HIS A 70 -21.93 -24.54 -13.32
CA HIS A 70 -22.54 -24.84 -14.63
C HIS A 70 -21.69 -24.43 -15.84
N ALA A 71 -20.52 -23.82 -15.66
CA ALA A 71 -19.73 -23.28 -16.79
C ALA A 71 -18.53 -24.16 -17.23
N GLY A 72 -18.11 -25.15 -16.42
CA GLY A 72 -16.86 -25.90 -16.65
C GLY A 72 -17.00 -27.32 -17.22
N HIS A 73 -18.21 -27.86 -17.34
CA HIS A 73 -18.45 -29.23 -17.83
C HIS A 73 -19.38 -29.25 -19.04
N ILE A 74 -18.96 -28.64 -20.15
CA ILE A 74 -19.38 -29.17 -21.44
C ILE A 74 -18.50 -30.39 -21.67
N LYS A 75 -19.06 -31.54 -21.29
CA LYS A 75 -18.55 -32.87 -21.54
C LYS A 75 -18.24 -33.00 -23.04
N SER A 76 -16.96 -33.01 -23.40
CA SER A 76 -16.54 -33.46 -24.73
C SER A 76 -16.72 -34.99 -24.77
N ASP A 77 -17.95 -35.43 -25.06
CA ASP A 77 -18.18 -36.80 -25.51
C ASP A 77 -17.57 -36.94 -26.92
N ALA A 78 -16.29 -37.28 -26.96
CA ALA A 78 -15.65 -37.80 -28.16
C ALA A 78 -15.08 -39.19 -27.84
N PRO A 79 -15.79 -40.28 -28.19
CA PRO A 79 -15.18 -41.60 -28.22
C PRO A 79 -14.26 -41.74 -29.43
N ALA A 80 -13.11 -42.38 -29.20
CA ALA A 80 -12.02 -42.59 -30.13
C ALA A 80 -12.45 -43.35 -31.41
N ASP A 81 -12.23 -42.73 -32.56
CA ASP A 81 -12.23 -43.44 -33.85
C ASP A 81 -10.85 -44.11 -34.03
N HIS A 82 -10.81 -45.42 -33.78
CA HIS A 82 -9.66 -46.25 -34.08
C HIS A 82 -9.57 -46.48 -35.59
N GLY A 83 -8.66 -45.75 -36.24
CA GLY A 83 -8.29 -45.97 -37.64
C GLY A 83 -7.89 -47.43 -37.90
N LYS A 84 -8.65 -48.10 -38.77
CA LYS A 84 -8.21 -49.35 -39.43
C LYS A 84 -7.66 -49.00 -40.80
N HIS A 85 -6.35 -49.16 -40.96
CA HIS A 85 -5.71 -49.33 -42.26
C HIS A 85 -5.60 -50.83 -42.55
N HIS A 86 -6.33 -51.30 -43.56
CA HIS A 86 -6.08 -52.52 -44.32
C HIS A 86 -6.32 -52.22 -45.80
#